data_AF-A0A699UBW2-F1
#
_entry.id   AF-A0A699UBW2-F1
#
_cell.length_a   1.000
_cell.length_b   1.000
_cell.length_c   1.000
_cell.angle_alpha   90.00
_cell.angle_beta   90.00
_cell.angle_gamma   90.00
#
_symmetry.space_group_name_H-M   'P 1'
#
loop_
_entity.id
_entity.type
_entity.pdbx_description
1 polymer ?
#
loop_
_entity_poly.entity_id
_entity_poly.type
_entity_poly.pdbx_seq_one_letter_code
_entity_poly.pdbx_strand_id
1 'polypeptide(L)' 'SKSDVESKEENRIPPAVVPAGTSEEKPVVADTLGDAERKVQQEIGKEFTAMVASGTVHVIEAASLATKKVVQKYDT' A
#
# COMPACT_ATOMS: atom_id res chain seq x y z
N SER A 1 47.04 15.21 10.00
CA SER A 1 45.91 16.14 9.94
C SER A 1 46.17 17.18 8.84
N LYS A 2 45.47 17.05 7.71
CA LYS A 2 45.37 18.04 6.62
C LYS A 2 43.86 18.14 6.31
N SER A 3 43.26 19.33 6.39
CA SER A 3 42.87 20.19 5.23
C SER A 3 41.78 19.49 4.39
N ASP A 4 40.60 20.04 4.11
CA ASP A 4 40.34 21.28 3.38
C ASP A 4 38.89 21.79 3.60
N VAL A 5 38.72 23.11 3.48
CA VAL A 5 37.46 23.83 3.22
C VAL A 5 37.33 23.97 1.71
N GLU A 6 36.25 23.50 1.08
CA GLU A 6 35.72 23.97 -0.22
C GLU A 6 34.37 23.26 -0.50
N SER A 7 33.20 23.88 -0.33
CA SER A 7 32.45 24.78 -1.23
C SER A 7 31.22 24.10 -1.83
N LYS A 8 30.15 24.90 -1.92
CA LYS A 8 29.02 24.83 -2.88
C LYS A 8 28.25 23.50 -2.94
N GLU A 9 27.00 23.54 -2.50
CA GLU A 9 25.91 23.90 -3.41
C GLU A 9 24.62 23.91 -2.59
N GLU A 10 24.13 25.12 -2.34
CA GLU A 10 22.75 25.39 -1.99
C GLU A 10 21.87 24.83 -3.12
N ASN A 11 21.51 23.54 -3.02
CA ASN A 11 20.51 22.94 -3.88
C ASN A 11 19.15 23.48 -3.44
N ARG A 12 18.88 24.74 -3.81
CA ARG A 12 17.52 25.29 -3.86
C ARG A 12 16.74 24.38 -4.78
N ILE A 13 16.02 23.45 -4.18
CA ILE A 13 14.92 22.76 -4.85
C ILE A 13 13.92 23.89 -5.18
N PRO A 14 13.72 24.27 -6.45
CA PRO A 14 12.64 25.18 -6.76
C PRO A 14 11.32 24.47 -6.44
N PRO A 15 10.29 25.14 -5.89
CA PRO A 15 8.96 24.56 -5.83
C PRO A 15 8.43 24.57 -7.27
N ALA A 16 8.75 23.52 -8.02
CA ALA A 16 8.26 23.35 -9.38
C ALA A 16 6.80 22.87 -9.30
N VAL A 17 5.91 23.87 -9.22
CA VAL A 17 4.63 23.98 -9.93
C VAL A 17 3.77 22.71 -9.93
N VAL A 18 2.74 22.71 -9.08
CA VAL A 18 1.50 21.97 -9.33
C VAL A 18 0.93 22.42 -10.69
N PRO A 19 0.83 21.56 -11.71
CA PRO A 19 -0.10 21.81 -12.78
C PRO A 19 -1.46 21.39 -12.23
N ALA A 20 -2.27 22.38 -11.87
CA ALA A 20 -3.72 22.23 -11.81
C ALA A 20 -4.21 21.94 -13.24
N GLY A 21 -4.05 20.68 -13.66
CA GLY A 21 -4.65 20.14 -14.85
C GLY A 21 -6.03 19.64 -14.47
N THR A 22 -7.06 20.35 -14.95
CA THR A 22 -8.46 19.92 -15.04
C THR A 22 -8.57 18.41 -15.22
N SER A 23 -8.87 17.68 -14.14
CA SER A 23 -9.42 16.34 -14.28
C SER A 23 -10.86 16.57 -14.68
N GLU A 24 -11.13 16.51 -15.99
CA GLU A 24 -12.47 16.30 -16.49
C GLU A 24 -13.07 15.19 -15.62
N GLU A 25 -14.16 15.50 -14.92
CA GLU A 25 -14.92 14.54 -14.13
C GLU A 25 -15.49 13.52 -15.11
N LYS A 26 -14.65 12.57 -15.51
CA LYS A 26 -15.09 11.28 -16.03
C LYS A 26 -16.08 10.80 -14.99
N PRO A 27 -17.27 10.29 -15.40
CA PRO A 27 -18.17 9.67 -14.45
C PRO A 27 -17.31 8.71 -13.66
N VAL A 28 -17.21 8.93 -12.35
CA VAL A 28 -16.59 7.99 -11.43
C VAL A 28 -17.53 6.79 -11.48
N VAL A 29 -17.37 5.97 -12.53
CA VAL A 29 -17.79 4.59 -12.52
C VAL A 29 -17.03 4.08 -11.32
N ALA A 30 -17.73 3.97 -10.19
CA ALA A 30 -17.18 3.41 -8.98
C ALA A 30 -16.39 2.18 -9.43
N ASP A 31 -15.09 2.17 -9.13
CA ASP A 31 -14.21 1.09 -9.54
C ASP A 31 -14.60 -0.13 -8.72
N THR A 32 -15.69 -0.78 -9.14
CA THR A 32 -16.35 -1.87 -8.44
C THR A 32 -15.38 -3.03 -8.24
N LEU A 33 -14.46 -3.22 -9.18
CA LEU A 33 -13.40 -4.21 -9.10
C LEU A 33 -12.34 -3.79 -8.07
N GLY A 34 -11.83 -2.57 -8.15
CA GLY A 34 -10.86 -2.09 -7.16
C GLY A 34 -11.42 -1.99 -5.74
N ASP A 35 -12.71 -1.67 -5.57
CA ASP A 35 -13.38 -1.71 -4.26
C ASP A 35 -13.48 -3.15 -3.72
N ALA A 36 -13.82 -4.10 -4.58
CA ALA A 36 -13.86 -5.52 -4.20
C ALA A 36 -12.46 -6.03 -3.83
N GLU A 37 -11.43 -5.70 -4.62
CA GLU A 37 -10.03 -6.07 -4.33
C GLU A 37 -9.55 -5.44 -3.02
N ARG A 38 -9.81 -4.14 -2.80
CA ARG A 38 -9.47 -3.45 -1.54
C ARG A 38 -10.11 -4.14 -0.34
N LYS A 39 -11.38 -4.56 -0.46
CA LYS A 39 -12.09 -5.27 0.61
C LYS A 39 -11.42 -6.63 0.91
N VAL A 40 -11.10 -7.40 -0.13
CA VAL A 40 -10.41 -8.69 0.00
C VAL A 40 -9.07 -8.51 0.71
N GLN A 41 -8.25 -7.54 0.29
CA GLN A 41 -6.95 -7.26 0.93
C GLN A 41 -7.09 -6.88 2.41
N GLN A 42 -8.10 -6.07 2.74
CA GLN A 42 -8.35 -5.63 4.11
C GLN A 42 -8.76 -6.81 5.02
N GLU A 43 -9.58 -7.73 4.51
CA GLU A 43 -9.95 -8.94 5.24
C GLU A 43 -8.78 -9.91 5.39
N ILE A 44 -7.93 -10.08 4.37
CA ILE A 44 -6.71 -10.88 4.47
C ILE A 44 -5.81 -10.33 5.58
N GLY A 45 -5.60 -9.02 5.62
CA GLY A 45 -4.79 -8.37 6.67
C GLY A 45 -5.36 -8.61 8.07
N LYS A 46 -6.68 -8.50 8.21
CA LYS A 46 -7.38 -8.74 9.49
C LYS A 46 -7.21 -10.18 9.99
N GLU A 47 -7.43 -11.15 9.10
CA GLU A 47 -7.31 -12.57 9.41
C GLU A 47 -5.85 -12.94 9.71
N PHE A 48 -4.90 -12.39 8.95
CA PHE A 48 -3.47 -12.56 9.18
C PHE A 48 -3.06 -12.05 10.56
N THR A 49 -3.45 -10.82 10.92
CA THR A 49 -3.15 -10.28 12.25
C THR A 49 -3.76 -11.12 13.35
N ALA A 50 -4.98 -11.64 13.18
CA ALA A 50 -5.60 -12.53 14.14
C ALA A 50 -4.80 -13.83 14.35
N MET A 51 -4.31 -14.45 13.27
CA MET A 51 -3.49 -15.67 13.33
C MET A 51 -2.10 -15.43 13.92
N VAL A 52 -1.49 -14.29 13.61
CA VAL A 52 -0.18 -13.93 14.17
C VAL A 52 -0.32 -13.57 15.65
N ALA A 53 -1.38 -12.85 16.04
CA ALA A 53 -1.66 -12.49 17.42
C ALA A 53 -1.99 -13.70 18.30
N SER A 54 -2.59 -14.76 17.75
CA SER A 54 -2.80 -16.01 18.50
C SER A 54 -1.51 -16.78 18.76
N GLY A 55 -0.40 -16.45 18.06
CA GLY A 55 0.92 -17.04 18.26
C GLY A 55 1.03 -18.53 17.92
N THR A 56 -0.02 -19.11 17.33
CA THR A 56 -0.13 -20.54 17.00
C THR A 56 0.41 -20.89 15.62
N VAL A 57 0.53 -19.90 14.73
CA VAL A 57 0.92 -20.11 13.33
C VAL A 57 2.08 -19.18 13.00
N HIS A 58 3.11 -19.69 12.35
CA HIS A 58 4.23 -18.86 11.90
C HIS A 58 3.72 -17.81 10.89
N VAL A 59 4.24 -16.59 10.95
CA VAL A 59 3.88 -15.44 10.11
C VAL A 59 3.73 -15.82 8.62
N ILE A 60 4.69 -16.52 8.03
CA ILE A 60 4.62 -16.87 6.60
C ILE A 60 3.47 -17.83 6.32
N GLU A 61 3.25 -18.80 7.21
CA GLU A 61 2.15 -19.75 7.11
C GLU A 61 0.79 -19.06 7.32
N ALA A 62 0.70 -18.11 8.26
CA ALA A 62 -0.49 -17.30 8.50
C ALA A 62 -0.86 -16.46 7.26
N ALA A 63 0.11 -15.92 6.52
CA ALA A 63 -0.13 -15.13 5.31
C ALA A 63 -0.76 -15.97 4.20
N SER A 64 -0.19 -17.16 3.94
CA SER A 64 -0.73 -18.10 2.97
C SER A 64 -2.13 -18.58 3.37
N LEU A 65 -2.34 -18.88 4.65
CA LEU A 65 -3.60 -19.42 5.15
C LEU A 65 -4.72 -18.38 5.15
N ALA A 66 -4.43 -17.14 5.56
CA ALA A 66 -5.37 -16.02 5.53
C ALA A 66 -5.80 -15.71 4.09
N THR A 67 -4.86 -15.66 3.14
CA THR A 67 -5.16 -15.42 1.72
C THR A 67 -6.08 -16.50 1.16
N LYS A 68 -5.75 -17.78 1.39
CA LYS A 68 -6.57 -18.91 0.92
C LYS A 68 -8.00 -18.86 1.48
N LYS A 69 -8.15 -18.58 2.78
CA LYS A 69 -9.47 -18.48 3.44
C LYS A 69 -10.34 -17.38 2.84
N VAL A 70 -9.77 -16.20 2.61
CA VAL A 70 -10.55 -15.06 2.11
C VAL A 70 -10.92 -15.26 0.64
N VAL A 71 -9.97 -15.68 -0.21
CA VAL A 71 -10.26 -15.96 -1.63
C VAL A 71 -11.35 -17.03 -1.77
N GLN A 72 -11.26 -18.13 -1.00
CA GLN A 72 -12.30 -19.18 -1.00
C GLN A 72 -13.69 -18.69 -0.55
N LYS A 73 -13.78 -17.65 0.29
CA LYS A 73 -15.07 -17.05 0.68
C LYS A 73 -15.73 -16.26 -0.44
N TYR A 74 -14.95 -15.81 -1.43
CA TYR A 74 -15.43 -15.03 -2.56
C TYR A 74 -15.55 -15.84 -3.85
N ASP A 75 -15.01 -17.06 -3.88
CA ASP A 75 -15.14 -18.04 -4.98
C ASP A 75 -16.44 -18.88 -4.93
N THR A 76 -17.36 -18.62 -3.99
CA THR A 76 -18.67 -19.28 -3.84
C THR A 76 -19.83 -18.40 -4.27
#